data_AF-A0A512C2V3-F1
#
_entry.id   AF-A0A512C2V3-F1
#
_cell.length_a   1.000
_cell.length_b   1.000
_cell.length_c   1.000
_cell.angle_alpha   90.00
_cell.angle_beta   90.00
_cell.angle_gamma   90.00
#
_symmetry.space_group_name_H-M   'P 1'
#
loop_
_entity.id
_entity.type
_entity.pdbx_description
1 polymer ?
#
loop_
_entity_poly.entity_id
_entity_poly.type
_entity_poly.pdbx_seq_one_letter_code
_entity_poly.pdbx_strand_id
1 'polypeptide(L)'
;MVNPENLTFKAGVAYYPRCAIFSGKIMFPLLIMIGRNDQWHLARACEELAAGRANDSAATDLVVYPDAHHGFVEPNWGTGQSVLGFRLEYEAKTAQDSFGRAKAFLARNLGGSP
;
A
#
# COMPACT_ATOMS: atom_id res chain seq x y z
N MET A 1 12.36 -30.64 -5.25
CA MET A 1 11.95 -29.86 -6.43
C MET A 1 10.74 -29.03 -6.04
N VAL A 2 10.74 -27.72 -6.30
CA VAL A 2 9.60 -26.82 -6.07
C VAL A 2 8.84 -26.70 -7.39
N ASN A 3 7.52 -26.93 -7.38
CA ASN A 3 6.68 -26.65 -8.55
C ASN A 3 6.34 -25.14 -8.54
N PRO A 4 6.80 -24.35 -9.52
CA PRO A 4 6.53 -22.91 -9.57
C PRO A 4 5.05 -22.58 -9.66
N GLU A 5 4.25 -23.47 -10.24
CA GLU A 5 2.80 -23.32 -10.42
C GLU A 5 2.02 -23.31 -9.09
N ASN A 6 2.61 -23.87 -8.03
CA ASN A 6 2.01 -23.94 -6.70
C ASN A 6 2.57 -22.89 -5.73
N LEU A 7 3.36 -21.92 -6.23
CA LEU A 7 3.89 -20.85 -5.41
C LEU A 7 2.85 -19.75 -5.21
N THR A 8 2.70 -19.30 -3.97
CA THR A 8 1.92 -18.11 -3.61
C THR A 8 2.75 -17.20 -2.72
N PHE A 9 2.45 -15.91 -2.74
CA PHE A 9 3.02 -14.97 -1.80
C PHE A 9 2.45 -15.21 -0.40
N LYS A 10 3.31 -15.18 0.63
CA LYS A 10 2.86 -15.22 2.03
C LYS A 10 2.20 -13.92 2.48
N ALA A 11 2.63 -12.79 1.91
CA ALA A 11 2.22 -11.45 2.29
C ALA A 11 2.70 -10.43 1.24
N GLY A 12 2.03 -9.27 1.16
CA GLY A 12 2.48 -8.14 0.34
C GLY A 12 2.23 -6.79 1.01
N VAL A 13 3.01 -5.79 0.61
CA VAL A 13 2.85 -4.38 1.01
C VAL A 13 2.82 -3.53 -0.25
N ALA A 14 1.84 -2.65 -0.37
CA ALA A 14 1.63 -1.75 -1.50
C ALA A 14 1.60 -0.30 -1.03
N TYR A 15 2.50 0.51 -1.58
CA TYR A 15 2.55 1.96 -1.38
C TYR A 15 1.85 2.67 -2.52
N TYR A 16 0.92 3.57 -2.18
CA TYR A 16 0.13 4.41 -3.09
C TYR A 16 -0.31 3.67 -4.38
N PRO A 17 -0.92 2.47 -4.29
CA PRO A 17 -1.27 1.70 -5.47
C PRO A 17 -2.47 2.29 -6.21
N ARG A 18 -2.60 1.95 -7.50
CA ARG A 18 -3.75 2.31 -8.32
C ARG A 18 -4.94 1.36 -8.09
N CYS A 19 -5.58 1.45 -6.93
CA CYS A 19 -6.69 0.53 -6.56
C CYS A 19 -7.88 0.55 -7.55
N ALA A 20 -8.12 1.69 -8.22
CA ALA A 20 -9.26 1.87 -9.13
C ALA A 20 -9.27 0.93 -10.35
N ILE A 21 -8.13 0.33 -10.72
CA ILE A 21 -8.03 -0.59 -11.86
C ILE A 21 -7.92 -2.06 -11.43
N PHE A 22 -7.95 -2.34 -10.12
CA PHE A 22 -7.86 -3.70 -9.62
C PHE A 22 -9.23 -4.39 -9.69
N SER A 23 -9.32 -5.45 -10.50
CA SER A 23 -10.53 -6.27 -10.68
C SER A 23 -10.34 -7.72 -10.22
N GLY A 24 -9.15 -8.05 -9.71
CA GLY A 24 -8.80 -9.41 -9.32
C GLY A 24 -9.23 -9.78 -7.90
N LYS A 25 -8.81 -10.96 -7.48
CA LYS A 25 -8.96 -11.44 -6.11
C LYS A 25 -7.64 -11.25 -5.36
N ILE A 26 -7.70 -10.73 -4.14
CA ILE A 26 -6.53 -10.63 -3.26
C ILE A 26 -6.30 -12.02 -2.66
N MET A 27 -5.22 -12.69 -3.07
CA MET A 27 -4.96 -14.11 -2.76
C MET A 27 -4.10 -14.33 -1.51
N PHE A 28 -3.54 -13.27 -0.94
CA PHE A 28 -2.63 -13.31 0.21
C PHE A 28 -2.81 -12.05 1.06
N PRO A 29 -2.43 -12.07 2.35
CA PRO A 29 -2.48 -10.90 3.21
C PRO A 29 -1.80 -9.69 2.56
N LEU A 30 -2.52 -8.58 2.45
CA LEU A 30 -2.02 -7.34 1.83
C LEU A 30 -2.13 -6.16 2.79
N LEU A 31 -1.09 -5.33 2.85
CA LEU A 31 -1.15 -3.98 3.43
C LEU A 31 -1.10 -2.94 2.33
N ILE A 32 -2.10 -2.07 2.29
CA ILE A 32 -2.16 -0.90 1.41
C ILE A 32 -1.89 0.34 2.27
N MET A 33 -1.00 1.20 1.80
CA MET A 33 -0.67 2.47 2.44
C MET A 33 -0.74 3.59 1.41
N ILE A 34 -1.62 4.56 1.61
CA ILE A 34 -1.89 5.62 0.63
C ILE A 34 -2.09 6.97 1.30
N GLY A 35 -1.73 8.05 0.61
CA GLY A 35 -1.97 9.41 1.07
C GLY A 35 -3.39 9.86 0.74
N ARG A 36 -4.05 10.56 1.66
CA ARG A 36 -5.39 11.14 1.44
C ARG A 36 -5.36 12.23 0.37
N ASN A 37 -4.22 12.94 0.25
CA ASN A 37 -4.01 13.99 -0.72
C ASN A 37 -3.30 13.46 -1.99
N ASP A 38 -3.27 12.15 -2.19
CA ASP A 38 -2.81 11.54 -3.43
C ASP A 38 -3.79 11.88 -4.57
N GLN A 39 -3.34 12.77 -5.46
CA GLN A 39 -4.10 13.20 -6.63
C GLN A 39 -3.84 12.30 -7.84
N TRP A 40 -2.79 11.47 -7.79
CA TRP A 40 -2.44 10.54 -8.86
C TRP A 40 -3.28 9.25 -8.75
N HIS A 41 -3.39 8.71 -7.54
CA HIS A 41 -4.26 7.60 -7.18
C HIS A 41 -5.14 7.99 -6.00
N LEU A 42 -6.44 8.15 -6.23
CA LEU A 42 -7.36 8.58 -5.19
C LEU A 42 -7.50 7.51 -4.09
N ALA A 43 -7.25 7.89 -2.83
CA ALA A 43 -7.38 7.01 -1.66
C ALA A 43 -8.75 6.31 -1.56
N ARG A 44 -9.81 7.01 -1.99
CA ARG A 44 -11.18 6.47 -2.03
C ARG A 44 -11.29 5.13 -2.76
N ALA A 45 -10.55 4.94 -3.85
CA ALA A 45 -10.57 3.67 -4.58
C ALA A 45 -9.99 2.51 -3.75
N CYS A 46 -9.00 2.79 -2.89
CA CYS A 46 -8.45 1.80 -1.98
C CYS A 46 -9.37 1.54 -0.78
N GLU A 47 -10.06 2.56 -0.29
CA GLU A 47 -11.11 2.40 0.72
C GLU A 47 -12.25 1.51 0.21
N GLU A 48 -12.73 1.75 -1.01
CA GLU A 48 -13.75 0.94 -1.68
C GLU A 48 -13.26 -0.51 -1.89
N LEU A 49 -12.02 -0.70 -2.35
CA LEU A 49 -11.43 -2.04 -2.49
C LEU A 49 -11.32 -2.78 -1.14
N ALA A 50 -10.88 -2.09 -0.08
CA ALA A 50 -10.71 -2.68 1.24
C ALA A 50 -12.04 -3.02 1.91
N ALA A 51 -13.11 -2.26 1.60
CA ALA A 51 -14.48 -2.51 2.07
C ALA A 51 -15.20 -3.59 1.25
N GLY A 52 -15.01 -3.60 -0.07
CA GLY A 52 -15.68 -4.48 -1.04
C GLY A 52 -15.14 -5.90 -1.09
N ARG A 53 -14.59 -6.43 0.01
CA ARG A 53 -14.03 -7.79 0.04
C ARG A 53 -15.12 -8.80 -0.33
N ALA A 54 -14.97 -9.46 -1.47
CA ALA A 54 -15.67 -10.71 -1.71
C ALA A 54 -15.36 -11.70 -0.58
N ASN A 55 -16.31 -12.55 -0.22
CA ASN A 55 -16.19 -13.49 0.91
C ASN A 55 -14.93 -14.37 0.87
N ASP A 56 -14.31 -14.53 -0.31
CA ASP A 56 -13.16 -15.40 -0.48
C ASP A 56 -11.80 -14.66 -0.59
N SER A 57 -11.76 -13.32 -0.53
CA SER A 57 -10.51 -12.55 -0.60
C SER A 57 -9.74 -12.63 0.72
N ALA A 58 -8.41 -12.67 0.62
CA ALA A 58 -7.54 -12.61 1.79
C ALA A 58 -7.63 -11.24 2.50
N ALA A 59 -7.19 -11.20 3.77
CA ALA A 59 -7.23 -10.00 4.59
C ALA A 59 -6.43 -8.84 3.96
N THR A 60 -7.02 -7.64 3.96
CA THR A 60 -6.41 -6.43 3.38
C THR A 60 -6.40 -5.28 4.39
N ASP A 61 -5.25 -4.99 4.99
CA ASP A 61 -5.09 -3.81 5.84
C ASP A 61 -4.98 -2.56 4.98
N LEU A 62 -5.66 -1.49 5.38
CA LEU A 62 -5.56 -0.18 4.72
C LEU A 62 -5.16 0.88 5.73
N VAL A 63 -4.18 1.69 5.37
CA VAL A 63 -3.79 2.91 6.08
C VAL A 63 -3.88 4.08 5.13
N VAL A 64 -4.68 5.06 5.49
CA VAL A 64 -4.81 6.34 4.77
C VAL A 64 -4.15 7.43 5.60
N TYR A 65 -3.05 7.98 5.10
CA TYR A 65 -2.32 9.07 5.76
C TYR A 65 -2.97 10.42 5.43
N PRO A 66 -3.48 11.17 6.41
CA PRO A 66 -4.36 12.32 6.16
C PRO A 66 -3.70 13.47 5.40
N ASP A 67 -2.39 13.67 5.59
CA ASP A 67 -1.68 14.83 5.03
C ASP A 67 -0.75 14.45 3.86
N ALA A 68 -0.56 13.16 3.61
CA ALA A 68 0.40 12.67 2.63
C ALA A 68 -0.13 12.75 1.19
N HIS A 69 0.78 13.05 0.26
CA HIS A 69 0.59 13.02 -1.18
C HIS A 69 1.16 11.72 -1.79
N HIS A 70 1.09 11.59 -3.12
CA HIS A 70 1.77 10.51 -3.83
C HIS A 70 3.28 10.59 -3.60
N GLY A 71 3.95 9.45 -3.49
CA GLY A 71 5.41 9.40 -3.32
C GLY A 71 5.93 9.75 -1.93
N PHE A 72 5.09 9.77 -0.88
CA PHE A 72 5.47 10.16 0.48
C PHE A 72 6.69 9.47 1.10
N VAL A 73 7.14 8.34 0.53
CA VAL A 73 8.34 7.59 0.98
C VAL A 73 9.62 7.94 0.24
N GLU A 74 9.57 8.70 -0.85
CA GLU A 74 10.70 8.92 -1.76
C GLU A 74 11.31 10.32 -1.51
N PRO A 75 12.50 10.40 -0.88
CA PRO A 75 13.12 11.67 -0.50
C PRO A 75 13.38 12.63 -1.67
N ASN A 76 13.55 12.11 -2.90
CA ASN A 76 13.81 12.94 -4.07
C ASN A 76 12.65 13.88 -4.45
N TRP A 77 11.43 13.67 -3.93
CA TRP A 77 10.32 14.60 -4.11
C TRP A 77 10.42 15.86 -3.23
N GLY A 78 11.27 15.86 -2.20
CA GLY A 78 11.48 17.02 -1.33
C GLY A 78 10.17 17.59 -0.77
N THR A 79 10.05 18.92 -0.73
CA THR A 79 8.85 19.64 -0.25
C THR A 79 7.71 19.72 -1.28
N GLY A 80 7.78 18.92 -2.35
CA GLY A 80 6.77 18.87 -3.40
C GLY A 80 7.35 19.13 -4.80
N GLN A 81 7.01 18.27 -5.75
CA GLN A 81 7.26 18.43 -7.17
C GLN A 81 5.98 18.16 -7.96
N SER A 82 5.83 18.83 -9.11
CA SER A 82 4.75 18.56 -10.05
C SER A 82 5.21 17.56 -11.09
N VAL A 83 4.51 16.44 -11.19
CA VAL A 83 4.69 15.45 -12.26
C VAL A 83 3.35 15.34 -12.98
N LEU A 84 3.32 15.66 -14.27
CA LEU A 84 2.08 15.70 -15.08
C LEU A 84 0.94 16.54 -14.46
N GLY A 85 1.27 17.54 -13.65
CA GLY A 85 0.29 18.39 -12.96
C GLY A 85 -0.17 17.87 -11.59
N PHE A 86 0.29 16.70 -11.15
CA PHE A 86 0.00 16.15 -9.83
C PHE A 86 1.16 16.42 -8.86
N ARG A 87 0.82 16.75 -7.61
CA ARG A 87 1.82 16.97 -6.56
C ARG A 87 2.31 15.63 -5.99
N LEU A 88 3.60 15.38 -6.10
CA LEU A 88 4.32 14.33 -5.38
C LEU A 88 5.18 15.00 -4.31
N GLU A 89 5.22 14.45 -3.10
CA GLU A 89 5.91 15.09 -1.98
C GLU A 89 6.43 14.05 -1.00
N TYR A 90 7.65 14.24 -0.51
CA TYR A 90 8.20 13.42 0.56
C TYR A 90 7.69 13.92 1.92
N GLU A 91 7.28 13.00 2.78
CA GLU A 91 6.83 13.36 4.13
C GLU A 91 7.51 12.45 5.16
N ALA A 92 8.57 12.94 5.80
CA ALA A 92 9.48 12.12 6.61
C ALA A 92 8.79 11.33 7.74
N LYS A 93 7.82 11.94 8.41
CA LYS A 93 7.08 11.30 9.52
C LYS A 93 6.20 10.18 9.01
N THR A 94 5.42 10.42 7.97
CA THR A 94 4.62 9.38 7.31
C THR A 94 5.50 8.29 6.70
N ALA A 95 6.63 8.62 6.07
CA ALA A 95 7.58 7.63 5.55
C ALA A 95 8.07 6.70 6.67
N GLN A 96 8.54 7.27 7.78
CA GLN A 96 9.02 6.49 8.93
C GLN A 96 7.94 5.58 9.54
N ASP A 97 6.73 6.11 9.74
CA ASP A 97 5.59 5.32 10.25
C ASP A 97 5.25 4.17 9.27
N SER A 98 5.20 4.47 7.98
CA SER A 98 4.88 3.49 6.94
C SER A 98 5.89 2.35 6.86
N PHE A 99 7.20 2.64 7.01
CA PHE A 99 8.23 1.61 7.11
C PHE A 99 8.06 0.75 8.37
N GLY A 100 7.74 1.37 9.50
CA GLY A 100 7.43 0.65 10.74
C GLY A 100 6.26 -0.32 10.58
N ARG A 101 5.16 0.14 9.97
CA ARG A 101 3.98 -0.68 9.68
C ARG A 101 4.28 -1.80 8.71
N ALA A 102 5.04 -1.54 7.64
CA ALA A 102 5.47 -2.55 6.69
C ALA A 102 6.28 -3.65 7.37
N LYS A 103 7.27 -3.28 8.21
CA LYS A 103 8.07 -4.24 8.97
C LYS A 103 7.21 -5.09 9.91
N ALA A 104 6.33 -4.47 10.68
CA ALA A 104 5.42 -5.18 11.58
C ALA A 104 4.45 -6.10 10.83
N PHE A 105 3.93 -5.66 9.68
CA PHE A 105 3.07 -6.44 8.80
C PHE A 105 3.78 -7.66 8.21
N LEU A 106 5.02 -7.51 7.80
CA LEU A 106 5.78 -8.63 7.25
C LEU A 106 6.18 -9.62 8.35
N ALA A 107 6.63 -9.14 9.51
CA ALA A 107 7.02 -10.01 10.64
C ALA A 107 5.89 -10.97 11.03
N ARG A 108 4.68 -10.43 11.26
CA ARG A 108 3.51 -11.23 11.67
C ARG A 108 3.03 -12.24 10.62
N ASN A 109 3.22 -11.97 9.32
CA ASN A 109 2.71 -12.83 8.24
C ASN A 109 3.77 -13.79 7.68
N LEU A 110 5.06 -13.51 7.86
CA LEU A 110 6.15 -14.38 7.37
C LEU A 110 6.57 -15.44 8.40
N GLY A 111 6.08 -15.36 9.63
CA GLY A 111 6.43 -16.27 10.72
C GLY A 111 7.70 -15.90 11.45
N GLY A 112 8.15 -14.64 11.37
CA GLY A 112 9.25 -14.11 12.19
C GLY A 112 8.71 -13.66 13.55
N SER A 113 9.35 -14.08 14.64
CA SER A 113 9.06 -13.52 15.97
C SER A 113 9.39 -12.02 16.01
N PRO A 114 8.66 -11.20 16.81
CA PRO A 114 8.91 -9.76 16.94
C PRO A 114 10.35 -9.40 17.30
#